data_AF-A0A2S3X1G6-F1
#
_entry.id   AF-A0A2S3X1G6-F1
#
_cell.length_a   1.000
_cell.length_b   1.000
_cell.length_c   1.000
_cell.angle_alpha   90.00
_cell.angle_beta   90.00
_cell.angle_gamma   90.00
#
_symmetry.space_group_name_H-M   'P 1'
#
loop_
_entity.id
_entity.type
_entity.pdbx_description
1 polymer ?
#
loop_
_entity_poly.entity_id
_entity_poly.type
_entity_poly.pdbx_seq_one_letter_code
_entity_poly.pdbx_strand_id
1 'polypeptide(L)'
;MTAAPTVADVAAEAEFQLMVCKENLEWMAALAGAIHLSHTQDGGRTADALANLAKYLEDTNFGDVEHQIKHFRKTYEENSAPQKATTRNRGAGGAA
;
A
#
# COMPACT_ATOMS: atom_id res chain seq x y z
N MET A 1 -12.72 25.73 0.23
CA MET A 1 -12.36 24.97 1.45
C MET A 1 -12.78 23.54 1.19
N THR A 2 -11.84 22.63 0.96
CA THR A 2 -12.13 21.20 0.87
C THR A 2 -12.40 20.69 2.28
N ALA A 3 -13.54 20.02 2.48
CA ALA A 3 -13.87 19.39 3.76
C ALA A 3 -12.81 18.32 4.09
N ALA A 4 -12.49 18.17 5.37
CA ALA A 4 -11.60 17.09 5.80
C ALA A 4 -12.26 15.73 5.48
N PRO A 5 -11.50 14.75 4.93
CA PRO A 5 -12.05 13.45 4.57
C PRO A 5 -12.58 12.72 5.80
N THR A 6 -13.74 12.09 5.66
CA THR A 6 -14.32 11.27 6.72
C THR A 6 -13.63 9.91 6.80
N VAL A 7 -13.83 9.18 7.90
CA VAL A 7 -13.33 7.80 8.04
C VAL A 7 -13.85 6.90 6.91
N ALA A 8 -15.08 7.13 6.43
CA ALA A 8 -15.66 6.39 5.32
C ALA A 8 -14.94 6.67 3.99
N ASP A 9 -14.59 7.94 3.73
CA ASP A 9 -13.85 8.33 2.52
C ASP A 9 -12.45 7.69 2.50
N VAL A 10 -11.78 7.67 3.65
CA VAL A 10 -10.46 7.05 3.82
C VAL A 10 -10.55 5.53 3.64
N ALA A 11 -11.59 4.89 4.18
CA ALA A 11 -11.78 3.45 4.03
C ALA A 11 -12.06 3.06 2.56
N ALA A 12 -12.89 3.83 1.85
CA ALA A 12 -13.19 3.59 0.44
C ALA A 12 -11.93 3.74 -0.44
N GLU A 13 -11.12 4.77 -0.20
CA GLU A 13 -9.85 4.94 -0.91
C GLU A 13 -8.89 3.79 -0.59
N ALA A 14 -8.81 3.34 0.67
CA ALA A 14 -7.94 2.23 1.05
C ALA A 14 -8.33 0.93 0.35
N GLU A 15 -9.63 0.65 0.27
CA GLU A 15 -10.15 -0.51 -0.46
C GLU A 15 -9.80 -0.43 -1.95
N PHE A 16 -10.01 0.73 -2.58
CA PHE A 16 -9.65 0.95 -3.98
C PHE A 16 -8.16 0.70 -4.25
N GLN A 17 -7.29 1.28 -3.43
CA GLN A 17 -5.85 1.10 -3.54
C GLN A 17 -5.42 -0.37 -3.36
N LEU A 18 -6.07 -1.11 -2.46
CA LEU A 18 -5.83 -2.55 -2.28
C LEU A 18 -6.29 -3.38 -3.50
N MET A 19 -7.42 -3.03 -4.12
CA MET A 19 -7.88 -3.70 -5.35
C MET A 19 -6.90 -3.48 -6.50
N VAL A 20 -6.46 -2.24 -6.72
CA VAL A 20 -5.46 -1.92 -7.76
C VAL A 20 -4.14 -2.66 -7.50
N CYS A 21 -3.68 -2.68 -6.25
CA CYS A 21 -2.46 -3.41 -5.87
C CYS A 21 -2.60 -4.92 -6.14
N LYS A 22 -3.75 -5.51 -5.84
CA LYS A 22 -4.05 -6.92 -6.14
C LYS A 22 -3.99 -7.20 -7.64
N GLU A 23 -4.67 -6.40 -8.46
CA GLU A 23 -4.66 -6.57 -9.92
C GLU A 23 -3.24 -6.46 -10.50
N ASN A 24 -2.45 -5.51 -10.00
CA ASN A 24 -1.05 -5.36 -10.39
C ASN A 24 -0.20 -6.59 -10.05
N LEU A 25 -0.39 -7.17 -8.85
CA LEU A 25 0.30 -8.39 -8.44
C LEU A 25 -0.07 -9.59 -9.33
N GLU A 26 -1.34 -9.70 -9.71
CA GLU A 26 -1.81 -10.74 -10.63
C GLU A 26 -1.13 -10.61 -12.01
N TRP A 27 -1.00 -9.38 -12.53
CA TRP A 27 -0.31 -9.12 -13.80
C TRP A 27 1.18 -9.45 -13.72
N MET A 28 1.86 -9.05 -12.63
CA MET A 28 3.27 -9.37 -12.42
C MET A 28 3.52 -10.88 -12.30
N ALA A 29 2.63 -11.60 -11.62
CA ALA A 29 2.71 -13.06 -11.54
C ALA A 29 2.52 -13.73 -12.91
N ALA A 30 1.57 -13.25 -13.71
CA ALA A 30 1.36 -13.74 -15.07
C ALA A 30 2.57 -13.48 -15.98
N LEU A 31 3.17 -12.29 -15.89
CA LEU A 31 4.38 -11.94 -16.64
C LEU A 31 5.57 -12.80 -16.25
N ALA A 32 5.79 -13.04 -14.96
CA ALA A 32 6.84 -13.94 -14.48
C ALA A 32 6.66 -15.37 -15.05
N GLY A 33 5.41 -15.87 -15.06
CA GLY A 33 5.07 -17.14 -15.69
C GLY A 33 5.35 -17.16 -17.19
N ALA A 34 4.99 -16.09 -17.91
CA ALA A 34 5.22 -15.97 -19.35
C ALA A 34 6.72 -15.90 -19.70
N ILE A 35 7.53 -15.19 -18.91
CA ILE A 35 9.00 -15.16 -19.07
C ILE A 35 9.59 -16.55 -18.88
N HIS A 36 9.18 -17.26 -17.83
CA HIS A 36 9.61 -18.64 -17.60
C HIS A 36 9.21 -19.57 -18.76
N LEU A 37 7.99 -19.41 -19.27
CA LEU A 37 7.50 -20.19 -20.40
C LEU A 37 8.31 -19.90 -21.68
N SER A 38 8.64 -18.64 -21.94
CA SER A 38 9.51 -18.27 -23.07
C SER A 38 10.85 -18.99 -22.99
N HIS A 39 11.54 -18.92 -21.84
CA HIS A 39 12.82 -19.61 -21.67
C HIS A 39 12.74 -21.12 -21.85
N THR A 40 11.63 -21.74 -21.45
CA THR A 40 11.46 -23.20 -21.50
C THR A 40 10.94 -23.72 -22.84
N GLN A 41 10.15 -22.93 -23.58
CA GLN A 41 9.45 -23.40 -24.78
C GLN A 41 9.87 -22.72 -26.09
N ASP A 42 10.28 -21.45 -26.07
CA ASP A 42 10.63 -20.69 -27.28
C ASP A 42 12.12 -20.27 -27.34
N GLY A 43 12.92 -20.74 -26.39
CA GLY A 43 14.34 -20.41 -26.27
C GLY A 43 14.61 -19.02 -25.71
N GLY A 44 13.63 -18.41 -25.03
CA GLY A 44 13.75 -17.08 -24.45
C GLY A 44 13.53 -15.95 -25.45
N ARG A 45 12.92 -16.23 -26.61
CA ARG A 45 12.73 -15.26 -27.70
C ARG A 45 11.93 -14.04 -27.25
N THR A 46 10.96 -14.24 -26.37
CA THR A 46 10.05 -13.18 -25.89
C THR A 46 10.40 -12.71 -24.48
N ALA A 47 11.31 -13.39 -23.78
CA ALA A 47 11.67 -13.11 -22.40
C ALA A 47 12.13 -11.66 -22.17
N ASP A 48 13.00 -11.12 -23.03
CA ASP A 48 13.51 -9.74 -22.88
C ASP A 48 12.41 -8.69 -23.06
N ALA A 49 11.51 -8.90 -24.04
CA ALA A 49 10.38 -7.99 -24.26
C ALA A 49 9.40 -8.02 -23.08
N LEU A 50 9.12 -9.21 -22.53
CA LEU A 50 8.28 -9.39 -21.36
C LEU A 50 8.91 -8.81 -20.09
N ALA A 51 10.22 -8.94 -19.92
CA ALA A 51 10.96 -8.33 -18.80
C ALA A 51 10.93 -6.80 -18.87
N ASN A 52 11.07 -6.22 -20.06
CA ASN A 52 10.92 -4.77 -20.25
C ASN A 52 9.49 -4.29 -19.94
N LEU A 53 8.47 -5.08 -20.31
CA LEU A 53 7.09 -4.77 -19.95
C LEU A 53 6.87 -4.83 -18.43
N ALA A 54 7.39 -5.85 -17.76
CA ALA A 54 7.32 -5.96 -16.30
C ALA A 54 7.98 -4.76 -15.61
N LYS A 55 9.16 -4.33 -16.10
CA LYS A 55 9.84 -3.14 -15.59
C LYS A 55 9.03 -1.85 -15.80
N TYR A 56 8.43 -1.68 -16.98
CA TYR A 56 7.59 -0.52 -17.25
C TYR A 56 6.38 -0.46 -16.29
N LEU A 57 5.75 -1.61 -16.02
CA LEU A 57 4.63 -1.70 -15.07
C LEU A 57 5.09 -1.42 -13.64
N GLU A 58 6.29 -1.88 -13.25
CA GLU A 58 6.88 -1.54 -11.96
C GLU A 58 7.09 -0.02 -11.83
N ASP A 59 7.78 0.59 -12.79
CA ASP A 59 8.12 2.01 -12.78
C ASP A 59 6.88 2.93 -12.76
N THR A 60 5.81 2.52 -13.43
CA THR A 60 4.58 3.32 -13.55
C THR A 60 3.63 3.16 -12.37
N ASN A 61 3.60 2.00 -11.71
CA ASN A 61 2.54 1.68 -10.74
C ASN A 61 2.99 1.77 -9.28
N PHE A 62 4.26 1.53 -8.95
CA PHE A 62 4.73 1.62 -7.56
C PHE A 62 4.82 3.04 -7.03
N GLY A 63 4.97 4.05 -7.91
CA GLY A 63 4.98 5.46 -7.52
C GLY A 63 3.69 5.91 -6.83
N ASP A 64 2.53 5.39 -7.27
CA ASP A 64 1.24 5.74 -6.69
C ASP A 64 1.01 5.02 -5.35
N VAL A 65 1.41 3.76 -5.25
CA VAL A 65 1.28 2.98 -3.99
C VAL A 65 2.07 3.62 -2.84
N GLU A 66 3.32 4.05 -3.07
CA GLU A 66 4.10 4.74 -2.04
C GLU A 66 3.46 6.07 -1.60
N HIS A 67 2.92 6.83 -2.56
CA HIS A 67 2.25 8.09 -2.28
C HIS A 67 1.01 7.86 -1.40
N GLN A 68 0.21 6.84 -1.71
CA GLN A 68 -1.00 6.51 -0.99
C GLN A 68 -0.71 5.99 0.42
N ILE A 69 0.35 5.19 0.60
CA ILE A 69 0.85 4.81 1.93
C ILE A 69 1.19 6.04 2.78
N LYS A 70 1.87 7.04 2.20
CA LYS A 70 2.18 8.31 2.89
C LYS A 70 0.90 9.09 3.22
N HIS A 71 -0.07 9.11 2.31
CA HIS A 71 -1.36 9.77 2.52
C HIS A 71 -2.16 9.14 3.68
N PHE A 72 -2.23 7.80 3.74
CA PHE A 72 -2.87 7.10 4.86
C PHE A 72 -2.15 7.34 6.18
N ARG A 73 -0.81 7.32 6.18
CA ARG A 73 -0.02 7.63 7.39
C ARG A 73 -0.29 9.04 7.89
N LYS A 74 -0.29 10.03 7.00
CA LYS A 74 -0.60 11.42 7.34
C LYS A 74 -2.02 11.55 7.92
N THR A 75 -3.00 10.90 7.28
CA THR A 75 -4.39 10.88 7.75
C THR A 75 -4.50 10.26 9.14
N TYR A 76 -3.79 9.16 9.40
CA TYR A 76 -3.71 8.53 10.72
C TYR A 76 -3.09 9.47 11.76
N GLU A 77 -1.97 10.12 11.44
CA GLU A 77 -1.29 11.05 12.35
C GLU A 77 -2.18 12.27 12.69
N GLU A 78 -2.90 12.81 11.70
CA GLU A 78 -3.75 13.98 11.86
C GLU A 78 -5.07 13.69 12.60
N ASN A 79 -5.59 12.46 12.51
CA ASN A 79 -6.89 12.07 13.07
C ASN A 79 -6.78 11.10 14.26
N SER A 80 -5.58 10.73 14.68
CA SER A 80 -5.36 9.95 15.90
C SER A 80 -5.80 10.76 17.11
N ALA A 81 -6.73 10.21 17.91
CA ALA A 81 -7.20 10.84 19.13
C ALA A 81 -6.01 11.13 20.08
N PRO A 82 -5.97 12.28 20.78
CA PRO A 82 -4.91 12.58 21.72
C PRO A 82 -4.78 11.44 22.74
N GLN A 83 -3.61 10.79 22.75
CA GLN A 83 -3.34 9.76 23.74
C GLN A 83 -3.42 10.40 25.12
N LYS A 84 -4.36 9.95 25.96
CA LYS A 84 -4.45 10.40 27.34
C LYS A 84 -3.08 10.15 27.98
N ALA A 85 -2.45 11.22 28.49
CA ALA A 85 -1.29 11.09 29.35
C ALA A 85 -1.65 10.08 30.44
N THR A 86 -0.85 9.02 30.57
CA THR A 86 -1.01 8.03 31.62
C THR A 86 -0.84 8.76 32.94
N THR A 87 -1.95 9.15 33.57
CA THR A 87 -1.94 9.69 34.92
C THR A 87 -1.49 8.55 35.82
N ARG A 88 -0.19 8.48 36.05
CA ARG A 88 0.44 7.57 37.00
C ARG A 88 -0.28 7.81 38.33
N ASN A 89 -1.11 6.85 38.72
CA ASN A 89 -1.86 6.87 39.97
C ASN A 89 -0.84 7.05 41.11
N ARG A 90 -0.63 8.31 41.56
CA ARG A 90 0.17 8.59 42.75
C ARG A 90 -0.63 8.05 43.90
N GLY A 91 -0.04 7.08 44.58
CA GLY A 91 -0.71 6.19 45.50
C GLY A 91 -1.65 6.88 46.47
N ALA A 92 -2.77 6.22 46.73
CA ALA A 92 -3.51 6.37 47.98
C ALA A 92 -2.60 5.86 49.12
N GLY A 93 -1.67 6.70 49.54
CA GLY A 93 -0.98 6.60 50.80
C GLY A 93 -1.52 7.65 51.75
N GLY A 94 -2.10 7.20 52.86
CA GLY A 94 -2.19 7.98 54.10
C GLY A 94 -3.45 8.81 54.32
N ALA A 95 -4.36 8.26 55.12
CA ALA A 95 -5.13 8.96 56.16
C ALA A 95 -5.69 7.83 57.06
N ALA A 96 -4.99 7.52 58.16
CA ALA A 96 -5.22 8.07 59.51
C ALA A 96 -6.47 7.45 60.16
#